data_AF-A0A381PT60-F1
#
_entry.id   AF-A0A381PT60-F1
#
_cell.length_a   1.000
_cell.length_b   1.000
_cell.length_c   1.000
_cell.angle_alpha   90.00
_cell.angle_beta   90.00
_cell.angle_gamma   90.00
#
_symmetry.space_group_name_H-M   'P 1'
#
loop_
_entity.id
_entity.type
_entity.pdbx_description
1 polymer ?
#
loop_
_entity_poly.entity_id
_entity_poly.type
_entity_poly.pdbx_seq_one_letter_code
_entity_poly.pdbx_strand_id
1 'polypeptide(L)'
;MLINRIIKPDSNLYRDLSNKSKQFDYFMNWDPLRWFGMWCMALSGFNIVKGSENRYIFWDWDSGTVFFYLVLIIVTIWTVMSSNNTNIPKKIDGPKSVLYFFVLGLSCLILGSLSQSVHIYVFNYAPYILYYFGILFVFSIHMKSNDDHSSSISNGNNRLLNLFFASILTLISSLLGYQLDDPMISTISTVYMPFLIVSIIMPIHVRHLQRARMYGLFIPAVFLSIRYPWFLIPLCSLFFILRIYHYFRFNIVFPTFAVDID
;
A
#
# COMPACT_ATOMS: atom_id res chain seq x y z
N MET A 1 1.63 -3.92 20.49
CA MET A 1 0.22 -4.35 20.30
C MET A 1 -0.34 -4.73 21.67
N LEU A 2 -1.59 -4.38 21.99
CA LEU A 2 -2.22 -4.73 23.27
C LEU A 2 -2.18 -6.24 23.54
N ILE A 3 -2.40 -7.06 22.50
CA ILE A 3 -2.38 -8.53 22.63
C ILE A 3 -1.03 -9.07 23.13
N ASN A 4 0.12 -8.57 22.64
CA ASN A 4 1.44 -8.98 23.16
C ASN A 4 1.66 -8.59 24.63
N ARG A 5 1.00 -7.52 25.11
CA ARG A 5 1.07 -7.15 26.52
C ARG A 5 0.18 -8.02 27.40
N ILE A 6 -0.93 -8.53 26.86
CA ILE A 6 -1.94 -9.31 27.59
C ILE A 6 -1.59 -10.80 27.59
N ILE A 7 -1.20 -11.34 26.44
CA ILE A 7 -0.89 -12.76 26.25
C ILE A 7 0.60 -12.85 25.98
N LYS A 8 1.38 -13.31 26.97
CA LYS A 8 2.83 -13.49 26.82
C LYS A 8 3.15 -14.80 26.10
N PRO A 9 4.30 -14.89 25.39
CA PRO A 9 4.72 -16.10 24.68
C PRO A 9 4.80 -17.36 25.55
N ASP A 10 5.14 -17.19 26.83
CA ASP A 10 5.31 -18.30 27.79
C ASP A 10 3.98 -18.87 28.30
N SER A 11 2.84 -18.28 27.93
CA SER A 11 1.52 -18.71 28.42
C SER A 11 0.97 -19.91 27.66
N ASN A 12 0.23 -20.78 28.36
CA ASN A 12 -0.48 -21.91 27.73
C ASN A 12 -1.47 -21.44 26.66
N LEU A 13 -2.14 -20.31 26.90
CA LEU A 13 -3.05 -19.69 25.93
C LEU A 13 -2.34 -19.29 24.63
N TYR A 14 -1.12 -18.75 24.73
CA TYR A 14 -0.31 -18.43 23.55
C TYR A 14 -0.01 -19.70 22.74
N ARG A 15 0.37 -20.79 23.40
CA ARG A 15 0.68 -22.07 22.73
C ARG A 15 -0.53 -22.63 21.99
N ASP A 16 -1.72 -22.56 22.58
CA ASP A 16 -2.95 -23.04 21.96
C ASP A 16 -3.34 -22.17 20.75
N LEU A 17 -3.24 -20.85 20.88
CA LEU A 17 -3.50 -19.91 19.79
C LEU A 17 -2.45 -19.99 18.67
N SER A 18 -1.19 -20.24 19.02
CA SER A 18 -0.11 -20.51 18.06
C SER A 18 -0.33 -21.79 17.27
N ASN A 19 -0.88 -22.83 17.90
CA ASN A 19 -1.26 -24.04 17.16
C ASN A 19 -2.45 -23.81 16.22
N LYS A 20 -3.44 -23.02 16.64
CA LYS A 20 -4.56 -22.61 15.77
C LYS A 20 -4.10 -21.71 14.62
N SER A 21 -3.13 -20.82 14.85
CA SER A 21 -2.66 -19.88 13.82
C SER A 21 -2.08 -20.60 12.60
N LYS A 22 -1.53 -21.82 12.77
CA LYS A 22 -1.04 -22.67 11.67
C LYS A 22 -2.11 -22.98 10.62
N GLN A 23 -3.38 -23.05 11.00
CA GLN A 23 -4.48 -23.28 10.05
C GLN A 23 -4.65 -22.11 9.09
N PHE A 24 -4.22 -20.91 9.48
CA PHE A 24 -4.27 -19.70 8.68
C PHE A 24 -3.04 -19.52 7.78
N ASP A 25 -2.09 -20.45 7.77
CA ASP A 25 -0.94 -20.41 6.85
C ASP A 25 -1.41 -20.35 5.38
N TYR A 26 -2.53 -21.02 5.06
CA TYR A 26 -3.13 -20.96 3.73
C TYR A 26 -3.56 -19.54 3.34
N PHE A 27 -4.07 -18.75 4.29
CA PHE A 27 -4.44 -17.35 4.03
C PHE A 27 -3.22 -16.48 3.71
N MET A 28 -2.03 -16.80 4.26
CA MET A 28 -0.81 -16.06 3.92
C MET A 28 -0.31 -16.33 2.52
N ASN A 29 -0.65 -17.46 1.90
CA ASN A 29 -0.32 -17.72 0.49
C ASN A 29 -1.00 -16.72 -0.46
N TRP A 30 -2.07 -16.05 0.00
CA TRP A 30 -2.79 -15.03 -0.78
C TRP A 30 -2.09 -13.66 -0.80
N ASP A 31 -0.90 -13.54 -0.21
CA ASP A 31 -0.13 -12.29 -0.09
C ASP A 31 -0.98 -11.08 0.37
N PRO A 32 -1.67 -11.17 1.52
CA PRO A 32 -2.63 -10.16 1.97
C PRO A 32 -2.04 -8.75 2.17
N LEU A 33 -0.72 -8.62 2.31
CA LEU A 33 -0.02 -7.32 2.36
C LEU A 33 -0.21 -6.51 1.08
N ARG A 34 -0.35 -7.17 -0.07
CA ARG A 34 -0.55 -6.48 -1.35
C ARG A 34 -1.91 -5.77 -1.39
N TRP A 35 -2.90 -6.27 -0.65
CA TRP A 35 -4.26 -5.75 -0.68
C TRP A 35 -4.33 -4.29 -0.21
N PHE A 36 -3.47 -3.86 0.71
CA PHE A 36 -3.39 -2.45 1.13
C PHE A 36 -3.20 -1.51 -0.05
N GLY A 37 -2.20 -1.76 -0.89
CA GLY A 37 -1.91 -0.91 -2.05
C GLY A 37 -3.01 -1.01 -3.10
N MET A 38 -3.49 -2.21 -3.37
CA MET A 38 -4.50 -2.47 -4.40
C MET A 38 -5.86 -1.86 -4.07
N TRP A 39 -6.28 -1.95 -2.81
CA TRP A 39 -7.49 -1.28 -2.33
C TRP A 39 -7.36 0.23 -2.36
N CYS A 40 -6.20 0.79 -2.00
CA CYS A 40 -5.97 2.23 -2.12
C CYS A 40 -6.05 2.69 -3.58
N MET A 41 -5.47 1.96 -4.53
CA MET A 41 -5.54 2.30 -5.95
C MET A 41 -6.99 2.25 -6.47
N ALA A 42 -7.77 1.24 -6.09
CA ALA A 42 -9.19 1.18 -6.43
C ALA A 42 -9.97 2.36 -5.83
N LEU A 43 -9.75 2.68 -4.55
CA LEU A 43 -10.42 3.81 -3.92
C LEU A 43 -9.95 5.16 -4.44
N SER A 44 -8.71 5.28 -4.93
CA SER A 44 -8.27 6.46 -5.68
C SER A 44 -9.04 6.63 -6.98
N GLY A 45 -9.37 5.54 -7.69
CA GLY A 45 -10.25 5.58 -8.86
C GLY A 45 -11.63 6.14 -8.53
N PHE A 46 -12.23 5.65 -7.45
CA PHE A 46 -13.49 6.19 -6.92
C PHE A 46 -13.38 7.66 -6.54
N ASN A 47 -12.26 8.03 -5.91
CA ASN A 47 -11.99 9.39 -5.48
C ASN A 47 -11.90 10.37 -6.64
N ILE A 48 -11.34 9.97 -7.79
CA ILE A 48 -11.28 10.81 -8.98
C ILE A 48 -12.70 11.16 -9.45
N VAL A 49 -13.59 10.17 -9.49
CA VAL A 49 -14.99 10.35 -9.93
C VAL A 49 -15.72 11.29 -8.97
N LYS A 50 -15.72 10.94 -7.67
CA LYS A 50 -16.38 11.73 -6.63
C LYS A 50 -15.78 13.12 -6.47
N GLY A 51 -14.48 13.26 -6.64
CA GLY A 51 -13.77 14.53 -6.60
C GLY A 51 -14.16 15.45 -7.75
N SER A 52 -14.45 14.90 -8.92
CA SER A 52 -14.96 15.68 -10.06
C SER A 52 -16.40 16.17 -9.85
N GLU A 53 -17.22 15.42 -9.10
CA GLU A 53 -18.57 15.85 -8.70
C GLU A 53 -18.52 16.92 -7.61
N ASN A 54 -17.78 16.65 -6.53
CA ASN A 54 -17.60 17.58 -5.42
C ASN A 54 -16.23 17.39 -4.74
N ARG A 55 -15.39 18.42 -4.85
CA ARG A 55 -14.03 18.42 -4.27
C ARG A 55 -13.99 18.54 -2.74
N TYR A 56 -15.06 19.00 -2.10
CA TYR A 56 -15.10 19.27 -0.65
C TYR A 56 -15.72 18.12 0.17
N ILE A 57 -15.82 16.93 -0.42
CA ILE A 57 -16.32 15.76 0.30
C ILE A 57 -15.28 15.34 1.34
N PHE A 58 -15.71 15.26 2.60
CA PHE A 58 -14.99 14.66 3.71
C PHE A 58 -15.98 13.88 4.56
N TRP A 59 -15.52 12.83 5.24
CA TRP A 59 -16.36 12.04 6.14
C TRP A 59 -17.63 11.44 5.49
N ASP A 60 -17.55 11.05 4.22
CA ASP A 60 -18.69 10.52 3.47
C ASP A 60 -18.89 9.02 3.76
N TRP A 61 -19.87 8.72 4.61
CA TRP A 61 -20.28 7.35 4.93
C TRP A 61 -21.20 6.75 3.86
N ASP A 62 -22.01 7.57 3.21
CA ASP A 62 -23.08 7.14 2.31
C ASP A 62 -22.53 6.61 0.98
N SER A 63 -21.37 7.11 0.57
CA SER A 63 -20.61 6.61 -0.58
C SER A 63 -20.18 5.14 -0.47
N GLY A 64 -20.17 4.57 0.74
CA GLY A 64 -19.80 3.19 1.04
C GLY A 64 -20.86 2.18 0.64
N THR A 65 -21.25 2.20 -0.63
CA THR A 65 -22.30 1.35 -1.18
C THR A 65 -21.84 -0.10 -1.30
N VAL A 66 -22.81 -1.03 -1.34
CA VAL A 66 -22.56 -2.47 -1.60
C VAL A 66 -21.72 -2.66 -2.86
N PHE A 67 -21.93 -1.83 -3.88
CA PHE A 67 -21.15 -1.85 -5.12
C PHE A 67 -19.64 -1.70 -4.86
N PHE A 68 -19.23 -0.74 -4.03
CA PHE A 68 -17.80 -0.52 -3.81
C PHE A 68 -17.16 -1.64 -2.99
N TYR A 69 -17.90 -2.21 -2.01
CA TYR A 69 -17.44 -3.42 -1.33
C TYR A 69 -17.27 -4.60 -2.29
N LEU A 70 -18.15 -4.75 -3.30
CA LEU A 70 -17.96 -5.74 -4.36
C LEU A 70 -16.70 -5.47 -5.18
N VAL A 71 -16.40 -4.21 -5.52
CA VAL A 71 -15.15 -3.85 -6.21
C VAL A 71 -13.93 -4.27 -5.38
N LEU A 72 -13.93 -4.00 -4.06
CA LEU A 72 -12.84 -4.42 -3.18
C LEU A 72 -12.69 -5.95 -3.13
N ILE A 73 -13.79 -6.71 -3.13
CA ILE A 73 -13.79 -8.17 -3.18
C ILE A 73 -13.27 -8.68 -4.54
N ILE A 74 -13.65 -8.06 -5.65
CA ILE A 74 -13.14 -8.42 -6.97
C ILE A 74 -11.62 -8.17 -7.03
N VAL A 75 -11.16 -7.04 -6.51
CA VAL A 75 -9.74 -6.70 -6.43
C VAL A 75 -9.00 -7.71 -5.54
N THR A 76 -9.55 -8.11 -4.38
CA THR A 76 -8.89 -9.16 -3.58
C THR A 76 -8.80 -10.47 -4.33
N ILE A 77 -9.90 -10.98 -4.90
CA ILE A 77 -9.92 -12.25 -5.65
C ILE A 77 -8.89 -12.20 -6.78
N TRP A 78 -8.85 -11.12 -7.55
CA TRP A 78 -7.84 -10.93 -8.60
C TRP A 78 -6.43 -11.02 -8.02
N THR A 79 -6.14 -10.29 -6.94
CA THR A 79 -4.80 -10.30 -6.34
C THR A 79 -4.40 -11.66 -5.78
N VAL A 80 -5.34 -12.44 -5.24
CA VAL A 80 -5.12 -13.82 -4.79
C VAL A 80 -4.80 -14.75 -5.98
N MET A 81 -5.57 -14.63 -7.07
CA MET A 81 -5.29 -15.39 -8.29
C MET A 81 -3.92 -15.02 -8.86
N SER A 82 -3.56 -13.75 -8.79
CA SER A 82 -2.26 -13.23 -9.21
C SER A 82 -1.11 -13.76 -8.35
N SER A 83 -1.24 -13.78 -7.02
CA SER A 83 -0.19 -14.24 -6.10
C SER A 83 0.07 -15.75 -6.19
N ASN A 84 -0.99 -16.53 -6.44
CA ASN A 84 -0.91 -17.99 -6.56
C ASN A 84 -0.32 -18.47 -7.89
N ASN A 85 -0.34 -17.64 -8.94
CA ASN A 85 0.17 -18.02 -10.24
C ASN A 85 1.71 -17.90 -10.30
N THR A 86 2.38 -19.00 -10.61
CA THR A 86 3.85 -19.08 -10.68
C THR A 86 4.45 -18.26 -11.81
N ASN A 87 3.69 -18.01 -12.89
CA ASN A 87 4.15 -17.24 -14.05
C ASN A 87 4.15 -15.73 -13.81
N ILE A 88 3.58 -15.29 -12.68
CA ILE A 88 3.42 -13.87 -12.35
C ILE A 88 4.56 -13.42 -11.43
N PRO A 89 5.18 -12.26 -11.70
CA PRO A 89 6.24 -11.74 -10.84
C PRO A 89 5.74 -11.48 -9.42
N LYS A 90 6.43 -12.04 -8.43
CA LYS A 90 6.14 -11.83 -7.01
C LYS A 90 6.84 -10.59 -6.45
N LYS A 91 7.94 -10.18 -7.06
CA LYS A 91 8.74 -9.01 -6.70
C LYS A 91 9.00 -8.18 -7.95
N ILE A 92 9.30 -6.90 -7.75
CA ILE A 92 9.52 -5.94 -8.82
C ILE A 92 10.99 -6.01 -9.27
N ASP A 93 11.28 -7.09 -10.00
CA ASP A 93 12.61 -7.44 -10.44
C ASP A 93 12.66 -7.27 -11.98
N GLY A 94 13.25 -6.16 -12.44
CA GLY A 94 13.39 -5.84 -13.87
C GLY A 94 12.17 -5.19 -14.55
N PRO A 95 12.26 -4.89 -15.86
CA PRO A 95 11.27 -4.07 -16.56
C PRO A 95 9.92 -4.78 -16.80
N LYS A 96 9.92 -6.10 -17.02
CA LYS A 96 8.68 -6.88 -17.23
C LYS A 96 7.78 -6.88 -16.01
N SER A 97 8.37 -7.01 -14.82
CA SER A 97 7.62 -7.00 -13.55
C SER A 97 7.11 -5.60 -13.22
N VAL A 98 7.92 -4.56 -13.44
CA VAL A 98 7.47 -3.15 -13.34
C VAL A 98 6.24 -2.91 -14.22
N LEU A 99 6.28 -3.33 -15.49
CA LEU A 99 5.15 -3.19 -16.41
C LEU A 99 3.92 -3.95 -15.91
N TYR A 100 4.10 -5.20 -15.45
CA TYR A 100 3.00 -5.99 -14.89
C TYR A 100 2.31 -5.28 -13.72
N PHE A 101 3.07 -4.84 -12.72
CA PHE A 101 2.51 -4.15 -11.55
C PHE A 101 1.92 -2.78 -11.91
N PHE A 102 2.48 -2.09 -12.90
CA PHE A 102 1.90 -0.87 -13.43
C PHE A 102 0.53 -1.11 -14.07
N VAL A 103 0.41 -2.11 -14.95
CA VAL A 103 -0.86 -2.47 -15.60
C VAL A 103 -1.90 -2.92 -14.58
N LEU A 104 -1.48 -3.72 -13.59
CA LEU A 104 -2.35 -4.20 -12.52
C LEU A 104 -2.83 -3.06 -11.59
N GLY A 105 -1.98 -2.08 -11.31
CA GLY A 105 -2.38 -0.88 -10.57
C GLY A 105 -3.35 -0.02 -11.36
N LEU A 106 -3.07 0.20 -12.65
CA LEU A 106 -3.91 0.97 -13.56
C LEU A 106 -5.28 0.31 -13.74
N SER A 107 -5.34 -1.02 -13.88
CA SER A 107 -6.61 -1.74 -13.97
C SER A 107 -7.45 -1.59 -12.70
N CYS A 108 -6.83 -1.65 -11.52
CA CYS A 108 -7.56 -1.45 -10.25
C CYS A 108 -8.07 -0.02 -10.08
N LEU A 109 -7.28 0.96 -10.52
CA LEU A 109 -7.68 2.36 -10.52
C LEU A 109 -8.90 2.56 -11.44
N ILE A 110 -8.88 2.01 -12.67
CA ILE A 110 -10.04 2.07 -13.59
C ILE A 110 -11.24 1.32 -13.01
N LEU A 111 -11.05 0.12 -12.45
CA LEU A 111 -12.15 -0.64 -11.82
C LEU A 111 -12.83 0.16 -10.71
N GLY A 112 -12.05 0.91 -9.93
CA GLY A 112 -12.56 1.81 -8.90
C GLY A 112 -13.37 2.99 -9.44
N SER A 113 -13.04 3.48 -10.63
CA SER A 113 -13.75 4.60 -11.24
C SER A 113 -15.06 4.20 -11.94
N LEU A 114 -15.32 2.90 -12.13
CA LEU A 114 -16.55 2.38 -12.73
C LEU A 114 -17.83 2.63 -11.91
N SER A 115 -17.71 3.11 -10.67
CA SER A 115 -18.87 3.26 -9.77
C SER A 115 -19.90 4.32 -10.21
N GLN A 116 -19.53 5.26 -11.08
CA GLN A 116 -20.42 6.36 -11.44
C GLN A 116 -20.23 6.82 -12.89
N SER A 117 -21.35 7.21 -13.51
CA SER A 117 -21.44 7.70 -14.88
C SER A 117 -20.97 9.14 -14.97
N VAL A 118 -19.67 9.35 -15.16
CA VAL A 118 -19.13 10.70 -15.37
C VAL A 118 -18.19 10.71 -16.58
N HIS A 119 -18.34 11.73 -17.43
CA HIS A 119 -17.35 12.13 -18.42
C HIS A 119 -16.11 12.67 -17.70
N ILE A 120 -15.30 11.77 -17.14
CA ILE A 120 -14.06 12.14 -16.46
C ILE A 120 -13.02 12.42 -17.53
N TYR A 121 -12.38 13.57 -17.44
CA TYR A 121 -11.22 13.86 -18.26
C TYR A 121 -10.11 12.86 -17.92
N VAL A 122 -9.59 12.16 -18.92
CA VAL A 122 -8.48 11.21 -18.79
C VAL A 122 -7.28 11.83 -18.05
N PHE A 123 -7.13 13.15 -18.13
CA PHE A 123 -6.10 13.92 -17.41
C PHE A 123 -6.19 13.82 -15.87
N ASN A 124 -7.37 13.62 -15.28
CA ASN A 124 -7.54 13.52 -13.83
C ASN A 124 -6.90 12.24 -13.25
N TYR A 125 -6.64 11.24 -14.08
CA TYR A 125 -5.95 10.01 -13.70
C TYR A 125 -4.43 10.20 -13.61
N ALA A 126 -3.87 11.13 -14.38
CA ALA A 126 -2.43 11.35 -14.48
C ALA A 126 -1.72 11.56 -13.13
N PRO A 127 -2.19 12.43 -12.20
CA PRO A 127 -1.50 12.64 -10.93
C PRO A 127 -1.47 11.37 -10.06
N TYR A 128 -2.52 10.56 -10.07
CA TYR A 128 -2.56 9.30 -9.32
C TYR A 128 -1.63 8.25 -9.93
N ILE A 129 -1.65 8.11 -11.25
CA ILE A 129 -0.76 7.19 -11.97
C ILE A 129 0.70 7.54 -11.67
N LEU A 130 1.07 8.83 -11.73
CA LEU A 130 2.43 9.27 -11.43
C LEU A 130 2.83 8.99 -9.97
N TYR A 131 1.94 9.24 -9.02
CA TYR A 131 2.19 8.96 -7.60
C TYR A 131 2.44 7.47 -7.36
N TYR A 132 1.51 6.61 -7.80
CA TYR A 132 1.61 5.17 -7.61
C TYR A 132 2.78 4.56 -8.39
N PHE A 133 3.07 5.08 -9.58
CA PHE A 133 4.23 4.66 -10.34
C PHE A 133 5.55 5.09 -9.67
N GLY A 134 5.59 6.27 -9.06
CA GLY A 134 6.69 6.69 -8.19
C GLY A 134 6.93 5.73 -7.03
N ILE A 135 5.85 5.26 -6.38
CA ILE A 135 5.93 4.25 -5.32
C ILE A 135 6.50 2.92 -5.85
N LEU A 136 6.10 2.48 -7.04
CA LEU A 136 6.63 1.24 -7.64
C LEU A 136 8.16 1.27 -7.77
N PHE A 137 8.77 2.41 -8.11
CA PHE A 137 10.23 2.55 -8.13
C PHE A 137 10.87 2.35 -6.75
N VAL A 138 10.23 2.78 -5.68
CA VAL A 138 10.70 2.58 -4.29
C VAL A 138 10.63 1.10 -3.90
N PHE A 139 9.58 0.40 -4.33
CA PHE A 139 9.41 -1.04 -4.10
C PHE A 139 10.33 -1.91 -4.97
N SER A 140 10.78 -1.43 -6.13
CA SER A 140 11.78 -2.09 -6.98
C SER A 140 13.19 -2.12 -6.37
N ILE A 141 13.41 -1.40 -5.26
CA ILE A 141 14.69 -1.45 -4.57
C ILE A 141 14.82 -2.81 -3.84
N HIS A 142 15.89 -3.56 -4.06
CA HIS A 142 16.07 -4.86 -3.39
C HIS A 142 16.68 -4.67 -1.99
N MET A 143 15.97 -5.17 -0.96
CA MET A 143 16.52 -5.34 0.38
C MET A 143 16.80 -6.83 0.58
N LYS A 144 18.04 -7.18 0.92
CA LYS A 144 18.39 -8.51 1.42
C LYS A 144 18.13 -8.51 2.92
N SER A 145 17.32 -9.45 3.40
CA SER A 145 17.30 -9.75 4.83
C SER A 145 18.51 -10.64 5.09
N ASN A 146 19.45 -10.20 5.92
CA ASN A 146 20.40 -11.14 6.51
C ASN A 146 19.68 -11.89 7.64
N ASP A 147 20.15 -13.10 7.93
CA ASP A 147 19.59 -14.00 8.95
C ASP A 147 19.57 -13.38 10.37
N ASP A 148 20.34 -12.31 10.61
CA ASP A 148 20.49 -11.62 11.90
C ASP A 148 19.61 -10.35 12.04
N HIS A 149 18.38 -10.34 11.53
CA HIS A 149 17.43 -9.21 11.61
C HIS A 149 17.90 -7.88 10.97
N SER A 150 19.13 -7.82 10.45
CA SER A 150 19.68 -6.66 9.75
C SER A 150 19.41 -6.77 8.25
N SER A 151 18.51 -5.92 7.75
CA SER A 151 18.30 -5.80 6.30
C SER A 151 19.46 -5.02 5.69
N SER A 152 20.20 -5.63 4.75
CA SER A 152 21.23 -4.97 3.95
C SER A 152 20.71 -4.65 2.54
N ILE A 153 21.16 -3.55 1.95
CA ILE A 153 20.75 -3.19 0.58
C ILE A 153 21.63 -3.95 -0.40
N SER A 154 21.02 -4.53 -1.43
CA SER A 154 21.80 -5.22 -2.46
C SER A 154 22.72 -4.24 -3.20
N ASN A 155 24.02 -4.55 -3.20
CA ASN A 155 25.10 -3.69 -3.72
C ASN A 155 25.01 -3.34 -5.22
N GLY A 156 24.16 -4.02 -5.99
CA GLY A 156 23.99 -3.81 -7.44
C GLY A 156 22.77 -3.00 -7.84
N ASN A 157 21.99 -2.49 -6.90
CA ASN A 157 20.72 -1.82 -7.20
C ASN A 157 20.92 -0.30 -7.34
N ASN A 158 20.44 0.29 -8.44
CA ASN A 158 20.41 1.73 -8.72
C ASN A 158 19.45 2.49 -7.77
N ARG A 159 19.65 2.37 -6.46
CA ARG A 159 18.78 2.90 -5.40
C ARG A 159 18.55 4.40 -5.56
N LEU A 160 19.64 5.17 -5.64
CA LEU A 160 19.56 6.63 -5.70
C LEU A 160 18.79 7.07 -6.94
N LEU A 161 19.04 6.42 -8.08
CA LEU A 161 18.34 6.69 -9.33
C LEU A 161 16.85 6.35 -9.22
N ASN A 162 16.46 5.21 -8.64
CA ASN A 162 15.05 4.86 -8.42
C ASN A 162 14.36 5.85 -7.47
N LEU A 163 15.02 6.25 -6.38
CA LEU A 163 14.48 7.25 -5.45
C LEU A 163 14.37 8.63 -6.09
N PHE A 164 15.32 8.99 -6.94
CA PHE A 164 15.31 10.25 -7.69
C PHE A 164 14.14 10.30 -8.68
N PHE A 165 13.95 9.24 -9.47
CA PHE A 165 12.76 9.12 -10.33
C PHE A 165 11.47 9.14 -9.52
N ALA A 166 11.39 8.38 -8.42
CA ALA A 166 10.23 8.43 -7.53
C ALA A 166 9.93 9.84 -7.02
N SER A 167 10.96 10.61 -6.66
CA SER A 167 10.83 12.00 -6.19
C SER A 167 10.33 12.93 -7.30
N ILE A 168 10.87 12.81 -8.52
CA ILE A 168 10.39 13.60 -9.66
C ILE A 168 8.92 13.28 -9.97
N LEU A 169 8.58 11.99 -10.04
CA LEU A 169 7.20 11.57 -10.34
C LEU A 169 6.21 12.06 -9.29
N THR A 170 6.57 11.97 -8.00
CA THR A 170 5.72 12.46 -6.90
C THR A 170 5.62 13.98 -6.86
N LEU A 171 6.68 14.71 -7.21
CA LEU A 171 6.63 16.17 -7.38
C LEU A 171 5.69 16.57 -8.52
N ILE A 172 5.82 15.94 -9.69
CA ILE A 172 4.93 16.22 -10.83
C ILE A 172 3.48 15.86 -10.48
N SER A 173 3.26 14.73 -9.80
CA SER A 173 1.94 14.36 -9.28
C SER A 173 1.34 15.44 -8.39
N SER A 174 2.14 16.01 -7.49
CA SER A 174 1.71 17.09 -6.60
C SER A 174 1.30 18.35 -7.36
N LEU A 175 2.12 18.76 -8.34
CA LEU A 175 1.88 19.94 -9.17
C LEU A 175 0.65 19.77 -10.07
N LEU A 176 0.50 18.60 -10.69
CA LEU A 176 -0.69 18.28 -11.49
C LEU A 176 -1.95 18.21 -10.63
N GLY A 177 -1.87 17.62 -9.43
CA GLY A 177 -2.97 17.63 -8.48
C GLY A 177 -3.43 19.05 -8.14
N TYR A 178 -2.48 19.96 -7.92
CA TYR A 178 -2.78 21.38 -7.70
C TYR A 178 -3.42 22.05 -8.92
N GLN A 179 -2.86 21.82 -10.12
CA GLN A 179 -3.38 22.40 -11.37
C GLN A 179 -4.78 21.90 -11.74
N LEU A 180 -5.11 20.65 -11.37
CA LEU A 180 -6.40 20.02 -11.64
C LEU A 180 -7.42 20.22 -10.50
N ASP A 181 -7.12 21.08 -9.53
CA ASP A 181 -7.96 21.31 -8.35
C ASP A 181 -8.30 20.03 -7.56
N ASP A 182 -7.39 19.04 -7.54
CA ASP A 182 -7.50 17.83 -6.73
C ASP A 182 -6.61 17.94 -5.47
N PRO A 183 -7.18 18.43 -4.35
CA PRO A 183 -6.43 18.59 -3.11
C PRO A 183 -5.99 17.26 -2.50
N MET A 184 -6.64 16.13 -2.81
CA MET A 184 -6.29 14.84 -2.21
C MET A 184 -4.92 14.39 -2.69
N ILE A 185 -4.75 14.21 -4.00
CA ILE A 185 -3.48 13.70 -4.54
C ILE A 185 -2.35 14.72 -4.38
N SER A 186 -2.65 16.02 -4.48
CA SER A 186 -1.65 17.07 -4.24
C SER A 186 -1.09 17.00 -2.81
N THR A 187 -1.97 16.84 -1.81
CA THR A 187 -1.56 16.74 -0.41
C THR A 187 -0.85 15.41 -0.12
N ILE A 188 -1.38 14.28 -0.59
CA ILE A 188 -0.77 12.95 -0.42
C ILE A 188 0.67 12.96 -0.97
N SER A 189 0.86 13.46 -2.18
CA SER A 189 2.17 13.56 -2.83
C SER A 189 3.11 14.49 -2.07
N THR A 190 2.64 15.67 -1.64
CA THR A 190 3.43 16.63 -0.86
C THR A 190 3.87 16.05 0.49
N VAL A 191 2.98 15.39 1.23
CA VAL A 191 3.27 14.80 2.54
C VAL A 191 4.21 13.59 2.42
N TYR A 192 4.19 12.88 1.29
CA TYR A 192 5.09 11.76 1.05
C TYR A 192 6.51 12.19 0.64
N MET A 193 6.64 13.33 -0.03
CA MET A 193 7.91 13.82 -0.58
C MET A 193 9.09 13.88 0.43
N PRO A 194 8.92 14.34 1.68
CA PRO A 194 9.99 14.34 2.68
C PRO A 194 10.60 12.95 2.93
N PHE A 195 9.81 11.87 2.89
CA PHE A 195 10.32 10.52 3.10
C PHE A 195 11.25 10.07 1.97
N LEU A 196 10.96 10.49 0.73
CA LEU A 196 11.83 10.24 -0.41
C LEU A 196 13.13 11.04 -0.31
N ILE A 197 13.02 12.34 0.00
CA ILE A 197 14.18 13.23 0.14
C ILE A 197 15.12 12.73 1.24
N VAL A 198 14.60 12.38 2.43
CA VAL A 198 15.40 11.85 3.53
C VAL A 198 16.08 10.52 3.13
N SER A 199 15.38 9.66 2.38
CA SER A 199 15.95 8.40 1.89
C SER A 199 17.07 8.59 0.85
N ILE A 200 17.08 9.71 0.13
CA ILE A 200 18.14 10.11 -0.80
C ILE A 200 19.34 10.70 -0.04
N ILE A 201 19.09 11.65 0.87
CA ILE A 201 20.14 12.37 1.61
C ILE A 201 20.87 11.46 2.60
N MET A 202 20.16 10.53 3.23
CA MET A 202 20.71 9.61 4.24
C MET A 202 20.71 8.16 3.72
N PRO A 203 21.56 7.82 2.74
CA PRO A 203 21.57 6.49 2.13
C PRO A 203 22.11 5.41 3.07
N ILE A 204 22.83 5.76 4.13
CA ILE A 204 23.49 4.77 5.00
C ILE A 204 22.48 3.91 5.78
N HIS A 205 21.29 4.42 6.11
CA HIS A 205 20.34 3.68 6.93
C HIS A 205 19.17 3.10 6.14
N VAL A 206 19.05 1.77 6.15
CA VAL A 206 17.95 1.02 5.49
C VAL A 206 16.58 1.39 6.05
N ARG A 207 16.55 1.86 7.30
CA ARG A 207 15.36 2.39 7.97
C ARG A 207 14.62 3.45 7.17
N HIS A 208 15.32 4.35 6.48
CA HIS A 208 14.68 5.42 5.70
C HIS A 208 13.99 4.89 4.44
N LEU A 209 14.55 3.83 3.84
CA LEU A 209 13.94 3.14 2.71
C LEU A 209 12.69 2.35 3.13
N GLN A 210 12.75 1.67 4.28
CA GLN A 210 11.58 0.98 4.84
C GLN A 210 10.45 1.96 5.16
N ARG A 211 10.77 3.13 5.75
CA ARG A 211 9.80 4.23 5.93
C ARG A 211 9.22 4.69 4.61
N ALA A 212 10.04 4.94 3.59
CA ALA A 212 9.54 5.35 2.28
C ALA A 212 8.53 4.32 1.71
N ARG A 213 8.79 3.01 1.81
CA ARG A 213 7.83 1.99 1.37
C ARG A 213 6.52 2.00 2.15
N MET A 214 6.62 1.99 3.49
CA MET A 214 5.45 1.91 4.35
C MET A 214 4.59 3.18 4.23
N TYR A 215 5.21 4.36 4.29
CA TYR A 215 4.50 5.63 4.19
C TYR A 215 3.96 5.91 2.78
N GLY A 216 4.59 5.37 1.72
CA GLY A 216 4.06 5.43 0.36
C GLY A 216 2.68 4.75 0.22
N LEU A 217 2.38 3.73 1.03
CA LEU A 217 1.06 3.09 1.05
C LEU A 217 0.16 3.60 2.18
N PHE A 218 0.74 3.96 3.32
CA PHE A 218 -0.02 4.40 4.48
C PHE A 218 -0.62 5.79 4.33
N ILE A 219 0.12 6.75 3.76
CA ILE A 219 -0.37 8.12 3.55
C ILE A 219 -1.66 8.11 2.69
N PRO A 220 -1.69 7.50 1.48
CA PRO A 220 -2.92 7.48 0.70
C PRO A 220 -4.04 6.73 1.42
N ALA A 221 -3.74 5.64 2.14
CA ALA A 221 -4.74 4.92 2.92
C ALA A 221 -5.42 5.82 3.96
N VAL A 222 -4.65 6.63 4.70
CA VAL A 222 -5.19 7.57 5.71
C VAL A 222 -6.01 8.67 5.08
N PHE A 223 -5.48 9.34 4.05
CA PHE A 223 -6.18 10.46 3.39
C PHE A 223 -7.49 10.00 2.73
N LEU A 224 -7.46 8.85 2.05
CA LEU A 224 -8.67 8.26 1.48
C LEU A 224 -9.65 7.83 2.57
N SER A 225 -9.19 7.35 3.72
CA SER A 225 -10.07 7.02 4.86
C SER A 225 -10.69 8.25 5.52
N ILE A 226 -10.01 9.40 5.56
CA ILE A 226 -10.59 10.65 6.06
C ILE A 226 -11.73 11.10 5.14
N ARG A 227 -11.57 10.91 3.83
CA ARG A 227 -12.60 11.23 2.85
C ARG A 227 -13.76 10.22 2.86
N TYR A 228 -13.42 8.94 2.97
CA TYR A 228 -14.32 7.79 2.95
C TYR A 228 -14.12 6.92 4.20
N PRO A 229 -14.70 7.29 5.36
CA PRO A 229 -14.43 6.63 6.64
C PRO A 229 -14.75 5.14 6.66
N TRP A 230 -15.74 4.71 5.88
CA TRP A 230 -16.11 3.30 5.76
C TRP A 230 -14.96 2.43 5.23
N PHE A 231 -13.97 3.00 4.53
CA PHE A 231 -12.77 2.29 4.07
C PHE A 231 -11.80 1.92 5.19
N LEU A 232 -11.88 2.63 6.33
CA LEU A 232 -11.08 2.31 7.51
C LEU A 232 -11.44 0.93 8.07
N ILE A 233 -12.69 0.49 7.94
CA ILE A 233 -13.16 -0.82 8.42
C ILE A 233 -12.37 -1.97 7.78
N PRO A 234 -12.32 -2.14 6.44
CA PRO A 234 -11.54 -3.21 5.82
C PRO A 234 -10.03 -3.06 6.06
N LEU A 235 -9.48 -1.84 6.02
CA LEU A 235 -8.06 -1.59 6.28
C LEU A 235 -7.63 -2.00 7.69
N CYS A 236 -8.35 -1.53 8.72
CA CYS A 236 -8.06 -1.87 10.10
C CYS A 236 -8.25 -3.37 10.35
N SER A 237 -9.31 -3.96 9.79
CA SER A 237 -9.54 -5.41 9.90
C SER A 237 -8.34 -6.18 9.35
N LEU A 238 -7.90 -5.88 8.13
CA LEU A 238 -6.73 -6.51 7.52
C LEU A 238 -5.46 -6.30 8.37
N PHE A 239 -5.21 -5.07 8.81
CA PHE A 239 -4.03 -4.73 9.60
C PHE A 239 -3.97 -5.49 10.93
N PHE A 240 -5.07 -5.55 11.68
CA PHE A 240 -5.09 -6.24 12.96
C PHE A 240 -5.06 -7.76 12.80
N ILE A 241 -5.76 -8.33 11.81
CA ILE A 241 -5.72 -9.77 11.51
C ILE A 241 -4.28 -10.21 11.21
N LEU A 242 -3.58 -9.46 10.35
CA LEU A 242 -2.19 -9.78 10.02
C LEU A 242 -1.27 -9.71 11.24
N ARG A 243 -1.45 -8.69 12.10
CA ARG A 243 -0.65 -8.56 13.34
C ARG A 243 -0.91 -9.68 14.33
N ILE A 244 -2.16 -10.07 14.51
CA ILE A 244 -2.55 -11.20 15.36
C ILE A 244 -1.89 -12.47 14.83
N TYR A 245 -1.99 -12.72 13.52
CA TYR A 245 -1.41 -13.90 12.90
C TYR A 245 0.11 -13.96 13.07
N HIS A 246 0.85 -12.90 12.70
CA HIS A 246 2.31 -12.91 12.78
C HIS A 246 2.80 -13.01 14.22
N TYR A 247 2.06 -12.42 15.17
CA TYR A 247 2.36 -12.54 16.58
C TYR A 247 2.25 -13.99 17.05
N PHE A 248 1.12 -14.66 16.82
CA PHE A 248 0.96 -16.04 17.29
C PHE A 248 1.75 -17.07 16.46
N ARG A 249 2.05 -16.80 15.19
CA ARG A 249 2.75 -17.74 14.31
C ARG A 249 4.27 -17.64 14.41
N PHE A 250 4.81 -16.42 14.50
CA PHE A 250 6.24 -16.14 14.41
C PHE A 250 6.79 -15.33 15.60
N ASN A 251 5.95 -14.98 16.57
CA ASN A 251 6.31 -14.11 17.71
C ASN A 251 6.79 -12.70 17.27
N ILE A 252 6.40 -12.24 16.08
CA ILE A 252 6.77 -10.91 15.57
C ILE A 252 5.54 -10.02 15.43
N VAL A 253 5.71 -8.72 15.68
CA VAL A 253 4.63 -7.75 15.54
C VAL A 253 4.68 -7.14 14.14
N PHE A 254 4.01 -7.78 13.18
CA PHE A 254 4.00 -7.35 11.77
C PHE A 254 2.61 -7.49 11.14
N PRO A 255 2.12 -6.56 10.29
CA PRO A 255 2.76 -5.33 9.82
C PRO A 255 2.89 -4.27 10.93
N THR A 256 3.97 -3.49 10.86
CA THR A 256 4.27 -2.43 11.82
C THR A 256 4.72 -1.16 11.11
N PHE A 257 4.38 -0.01 11.69
CA PHE A 257 4.91 1.29 11.26
C PHE A 257 6.24 1.62 11.94
N ALA A 258 6.60 0.85 12.98
CA ALA A 258 7.92 0.93 13.59
C ALA A 258 8.95 0.28 12.67
N VAL A 259 10.16 0.82 12.68
CA VAL A 259 11.21 0.45 11.74
C VAL A 259 12.17 -0.58 12.32
N ASP A 260 12.16 -0.73 13.63
CA ASP A 260 12.95 -1.71 14.34
C ASP A 260 12.06 -2.93 14.58
N ILE A 261 12.39 -4.03 13.91
CA ILE A 261 11.88 -5.37 14.23
C ILE A 261 12.86 -5.90 15.29
N ASP A 262 12.66 -5.48 16.54
CA ASP A 262 13.27 -6.13 17.70
C ASP A 262 12.59 -7.48 17.95
#